data_AF-A0A6A7FZH9-F1
#
_entry.id   AF-A0A6A7FZH9-F1
#
_cell.length_a   1.000
_cell.length_b   1.000
_cell.length_c   1.000
_cell.angle_alpha   90.00
_cell.angle_beta   90.00
_cell.angle_gamma   90.00
#
_symmetry.space_group_name_H-M   'P 1'
#
loop_
_entity.id
_entity.type
_entity.pdbx_description
1 polymer ?
#
loop_
_entity_poly.entity_id
_entity_poly.type
_entity_poly.pdbx_seq_one_letter_code
_entity_poly.pdbx_strand_id
1 'polypeptide(L)'
;MEANDVLSKRIEELRLGWEEALEQEAQEGHATQHLLEYQLDERPLIDAIAGLTFLQFQVPGVPSFVPSECSSVNNAVTIAWCPQPPLHHTAFSLQIDDGNQGDFKEVYMGDECVCTIDGLHFNSVYRARVRALNNTGHSDYTLPLTLHTAEVACFT
;
A
#
# COMPACT_ATOMS: atom_id res chain seq x y z
N MET A 1 -33.88 -81.13 -34.87
CA MET A 1 -32.60 -80.43 -35.14
C MET A 1 -32.81 -78.97 -35.54
N GLU A 2 -34.03 -78.55 -35.88
CA GLU A 2 -34.32 -77.17 -36.34
C GLU A 2 -34.43 -76.13 -35.22
N ALA A 3 -34.94 -76.50 -34.04
CA ALA A 3 -35.16 -75.53 -32.96
C ALA A 3 -33.86 -74.90 -32.42
N ASN A 4 -32.76 -75.68 -32.37
CA ASN A 4 -31.47 -75.19 -31.89
C ASN A 4 -30.80 -74.26 -32.91
N ASP A 5 -31.05 -74.49 -34.19
CA ASP A 5 -30.53 -73.68 -35.29
C ASP A 5 -31.22 -72.31 -35.34
N VAL A 6 -32.55 -72.30 -35.15
CA VAL A 6 -33.36 -71.07 -35.05
C VAL A 6 -32.95 -70.23 -33.85
N LEU A 7 -32.70 -70.85 -32.69
CA LEU A 7 -32.22 -70.15 -31.50
C LEU A 7 -30.82 -69.58 -31.71
N SER A 8 -29.91 -70.35 -32.32
CA SER A 8 -28.55 -69.92 -32.61
C SER A 8 -28.54 -68.70 -33.53
N LYS A 9 -29.35 -68.73 -34.59
CA LYS A 9 -29.51 -67.61 -35.50
C LYS A 9 -30.07 -66.36 -34.81
N ARG A 10 -31.04 -66.52 -33.92
CA ARG A 10 -31.61 -65.39 -33.17
C ARG A 10 -30.63 -64.76 -32.20
N ILE A 11 -29.77 -65.57 -31.58
CA ILE A 11 -28.70 -65.09 -30.70
C ILE A 11 -27.66 -64.30 -31.49
N GLU A 12 -27.27 -64.77 -32.69
CA GLU A 12 -26.35 -64.04 -33.56
C GLU A 12 -26.94 -62.72 -34.05
N GLU A 13 -28.22 -62.70 -34.46
CA GLU A 13 -28.92 -61.48 -34.86
C GLU A 13 -28.98 -60.46 -33.72
N LEU A 14 -29.29 -60.91 -32.51
CA LEU A 14 -29.27 -60.04 -31.34
C LEU A 14 -27.87 -59.52 -31.10
N ARG A 15 -26.85 -60.39 -31.11
CA ARG A 15 -25.45 -60.01 -30.88
C ARG A 15 -24.98 -58.94 -31.86
N LEU A 16 -25.27 -59.08 -33.15
CA LEU A 16 -24.96 -58.05 -34.15
C LEU A 16 -25.67 -56.73 -33.81
N GLY A 17 -26.97 -56.78 -33.50
CA GLY A 17 -27.72 -55.59 -33.13
C GLY A 17 -27.19 -54.90 -31.87
N TRP A 18 -26.68 -55.66 -30.90
CA TRP A 18 -26.01 -55.10 -29.72
C TRP A 18 -24.66 -54.46 -30.07
N GLU A 19 -23.86 -55.08 -30.95
CA GLU A 19 -22.59 -54.51 -31.41
C GLU A 19 -22.80 -53.21 -32.22
N GLU A 20 -23.80 -53.18 -33.11
CA GLU A 20 -24.19 -51.98 -33.87
C GLU A 20 -24.70 -50.84 -32.97
N ALA A 21 -25.50 -51.16 -31.94
CA ALA A 21 -25.99 -50.18 -30.98
C ALA A 21 -24.86 -49.59 -30.10
N LEU A 22 -23.89 -50.42 -29.69
CA LEU A 22 -22.72 -49.97 -28.95
C LEU A 22 -21.81 -49.06 -29.80
N GLU A 23 -21.67 -49.35 -31.09
CA GLU A 23 -20.94 -48.47 -32.01
C GLU A 23 -21.65 -47.13 -32.23
N GLN A 24 -22.99 -47.12 -32.31
CA GLN A 24 -23.78 -45.90 -32.37
C GLN A 24 -23.66 -45.05 -31.10
N GLU A 25 -23.78 -45.66 -29.92
CA GLU A 25 -23.60 -44.96 -28.64
C GLU A 25 -22.18 -44.42 -28.47
N ALA A 26 -21.16 -45.13 -28.96
CA ALA A 26 -19.77 -44.64 -28.94
C ALA A 26 -19.58 -43.43 -29.88
N GLN A 27 -20.25 -43.43 -31.04
CA GLN A 27 -20.23 -42.32 -31.99
C GLN A 27 -20.97 -41.08 -31.44
N GLU A 28 -22.09 -41.27 -30.74
CA GLU A 28 -22.86 -40.20 -30.08
C GLU A 28 -22.16 -39.69 -28.80
N GLY A 29 -21.48 -40.57 -28.06
CA GLY A 29 -20.63 -40.23 -26.92
C GLY A 29 -19.45 -39.32 -27.31
N HIS A 30 -18.92 -39.46 -28.53
CA HIS A 30 -17.90 -38.55 -29.06
C HIS A 30 -18.43 -37.13 -29.36
N ALA A 31 -19.74 -36.95 -29.60
CA ALA A 31 -20.36 -35.64 -29.80
C ALA A 31 -20.70 -34.94 -28.47
N THR A 32 -20.72 -35.66 -27.35
CA THR A 32 -21.07 -35.12 -26.01
C THR A 32 -19.89 -35.04 -25.06
N GLN A 33 -18.65 -35.22 -25.55
CA GLN A 33 -17.47 -34.70 -24.88
C GLN A 33 -17.38 -33.19 -25.08
N HIS A 34 -18.40 -32.45 -24.66
CA HIS A 34 -18.17 -31.12 -24.11
C HIS A 34 -17.37 -31.35 -22.83
N LEU A 35 -16.06 -31.59 -23.01
CA LEU A 35 -15.05 -31.47 -21.98
C LEU A 35 -15.35 -30.12 -21.33
N LEU A 36 -15.96 -30.15 -20.15
CA LEU A 36 -16.16 -28.94 -19.36
C LEU A 36 -14.75 -28.50 -18.97
N GLU A 37 -14.13 -27.72 -19.84
CA GLU A 37 -12.91 -27.00 -19.55
C GLU A 37 -13.26 -26.03 -18.42
N TYR A 38 -13.07 -26.49 -17.20
CA TYR A 38 -13.04 -25.65 -16.01
C TYR A 38 -11.80 -24.77 -16.10
N GLN A 39 -11.88 -23.74 -16.93
CA GLN A 39 -10.92 -22.63 -16.96
C GLN A 39 -11.25 -21.76 -15.75
N LEU A 40 -10.44 -21.87 -14.70
CA LEU A 40 -10.49 -20.95 -13.57
C LEU A 40 -10.02 -19.58 -14.08
N ASP A 41 -10.90 -18.57 -14.06
CA ASP A 41 -10.50 -17.21 -14.42
C ASP A 41 -9.59 -16.63 -13.34
N GLU A 42 -8.30 -16.55 -13.64
CA GLU A 42 -7.28 -16.01 -12.73
C GLU A 42 -7.18 -14.48 -12.79
N ARG A 43 -7.87 -13.80 -13.71
CA ARG A 43 -7.84 -12.34 -13.83
C ARG A 43 -8.19 -11.62 -12.52
N PRO A 44 -9.27 -12.00 -11.79
CA PRO A 44 -9.57 -11.38 -10.50
C PRO A 44 -8.48 -11.59 -9.46
N LEU A 45 -7.77 -12.73 -9.51
CA LEU A 45 -6.65 -13.02 -8.61
C LEU A 45 -5.43 -12.16 -8.96
N ILE A 46 -5.09 -12.05 -10.25
CA ILE A 46 -3.99 -11.20 -10.73
C ILE A 46 -4.28 -9.73 -10.42
N ASP A 47 -5.50 -9.26 -10.66
CA ASP A 47 -5.93 -7.90 -10.33
C ASP A 47 -5.83 -7.63 -8.82
N ALA A 48 -6.24 -8.60 -7.99
CA ALA A 48 -6.11 -8.52 -6.54
C ALA A 48 -4.63 -8.47 -6.11
N ILE A 49 -3.77 -9.31 -6.68
CA ILE A 49 -2.33 -9.33 -6.39
C ILE A 49 -1.66 -8.02 -6.83
N ALA A 50 -1.99 -7.53 -8.03
CA ALA A 50 -1.49 -6.26 -8.54
C ALA A 50 -1.96 -5.06 -7.70
N GLY A 51 -3.15 -5.16 -7.10
CA GLY A 51 -3.69 -4.19 -6.15
C GLY A 51 -3.12 -4.27 -4.73
N LEU A 52 -2.33 -5.30 -4.39
CA LEU A 52 -1.68 -5.39 -3.09
C LEU A 52 -0.61 -4.30 -2.95
N THR A 53 -0.91 -3.28 -2.15
CA THR A 53 0.08 -2.31 -1.69
C THR A 53 0.71 -2.85 -0.41
N PHE A 54 1.97 -3.30 -0.49
CA PHE A 54 2.73 -3.65 0.71
C PHE A 54 3.14 -2.37 1.44
N LEU A 55 2.23 -1.84 2.26
CA LEU A 55 2.42 -0.63 3.07
C LEU A 55 3.71 -0.70 3.93
N GLN A 56 4.12 -1.91 4.29
CA GLN A 56 5.36 -2.23 5.00
C GLN A 56 6.66 -1.93 4.24
N PHE A 57 6.61 -1.59 2.94
CA PHE A 57 7.76 -1.20 2.12
C PHE A 57 7.67 0.22 1.56
N GLN A 58 6.73 1.03 2.05
CA GLN A 58 6.65 2.43 1.65
C GLN A 58 7.26 3.33 2.73
N VAL A 59 7.96 4.39 2.30
CA VAL A 59 8.33 5.49 3.21
C VAL A 59 7.07 6.24 3.65
N PRO A 60 7.08 6.89 4.82
CA PRO A 60 5.89 7.62 5.28
C PRO A 60 5.57 8.83 4.38
N GLY A 61 4.35 9.36 4.52
CA GLY A 61 3.97 10.61 3.87
C GLY A 61 4.75 11.80 4.43
N VAL A 62 4.99 12.82 3.58
CA VAL A 62 5.61 14.08 4.00
C VAL A 62 4.66 14.79 4.97
N PRO A 63 5.08 15.10 6.21
CA PRO A 63 4.21 15.78 7.18
C PRO A 63 3.73 17.14 6.67
N SER A 64 2.80 17.77 7.38
CA SER A 64 2.44 19.17 7.12
C SER A 64 2.44 19.97 8.41
N PHE A 65 2.94 21.20 8.37
CA PHE A 65 2.87 22.09 9.53
C PHE A 65 1.43 22.46 9.88
N VAL A 66 1.20 22.77 11.15
CA VAL A 66 -0.06 23.31 11.69
C VAL A 66 0.21 24.75 12.17
N PRO A 67 0.15 25.77 11.29
CA PRO A 67 0.57 27.13 11.63
C PRO A 67 -0.21 27.76 12.79
N SER A 68 -1.47 27.36 12.98
CA SER A 68 -2.32 27.83 14.09
C SER A 68 -1.83 27.40 15.47
N GLU A 69 -1.02 26.35 15.54
CA GLU A 69 -0.44 25.82 16.78
C GLU A 69 1.05 26.17 16.92
N CYS A 70 1.64 26.77 15.88
CA CYS A 70 2.99 27.28 15.95
C CYS A 70 3.01 28.62 16.69
N SER A 71 4.01 28.86 17.52
CA SER A 71 4.18 30.13 18.21
C SER A 71 5.65 30.52 18.32
N SER A 72 5.88 31.81 18.51
CA SER A 72 7.18 32.37 18.83
C SER A 72 7.03 33.27 20.04
N VAL A 73 7.79 32.97 21.10
CA VAL A 73 7.76 33.70 22.36
C VAL A 73 9.20 33.96 22.76
N ASN A 74 9.60 35.23 22.84
CA ASN A 74 10.99 35.60 23.08
C ASN A 74 11.94 34.98 22.04
N ASN A 75 12.86 34.17 22.52
CA ASN A 75 13.86 33.42 21.77
C ASN A 75 13.53 31.91 21.71
N ALA A 76 12.27 31.56 21.96
CA ALA A 76 11.77 30.20 21.82
C ALA A 76 10.70 30.15 20.74
N VAL A 77 10.71 29.06 19.97
CA VAL A 77 9.68 28.77 18.96
C VAL A 77 9.06 27.41 19.26
N THR A 78 7.74 27.34 19.20
CA THR A 78 6.99 26.08 19.23
C THR A 78 6.50 25.79 17.83
N ILE A 79 6.79 24.58 17.34
CA ILE A 79 6.48 24.14 16.00
C ILE A 79 5.60 22.90 16.11
N ALA A 80 4.47 22.92 15.42
CA ALA A 80 3.52 21.82 15.37
C ALA A 80 3.36 21.33 13.93
N TRP A 81 3.24 20.02 13.76
CA TRP A 81 2.98 19.36 12.48
C TRP A 81 1.99 18.22 12.65
N CYS A 82 1.50 17.69 11.53
CA CYS A 82 0.68 16.49 11.51
C CYS A 82 1.19 15.51 10.44
N PRO A 83 1.11 14.20 10.71
CA PRO A 83 1.46 13.18 9.73
C PRO A 83 0.48 13.19 8.56
N GLN A 84 0.99 12.90 7.37
CA GLN A 84 0.20 12.74 6.16
C GLN A 84 0.24 11.28 5.67
N PRO A 85 -0.80 10.79 4.99
CA PRO A 85 -0.78 9.46 4.39
C PRO A 85 0.41 9.25 3.43
N PRO A 86 1.03 8.07 3.42
CA PRO A 86 0.74 6.90 4.25
C PRO A 86 1.15 7.08 5.74
N LEU A 87 0.26 6.72 6.66
CA LEU A 87 0.39 6.95 8.10
C LEU A 87 1.20 5.84 8.82
N HIS A 88 2.34 5.45 8.26
CA HIS A 88 3.19 4.36 8.78
C HIS A 88 4.54 4.86 9.29
N HIS A 89 4.56 6.05 9.90
CA HIS A 89 5.75 6.62 10.52
C HIS A 89 6.00 5.98 11.89
N THR A 90 7.27 5.90 12.28
CA THR A 90 7.72 5.54 13.63
C THR A 90 8.35 6.72 14.36
N ALA A 91 8.77 7.75 13.63
CA ALA A 91 9.37 8.96 14.16
C ALA A 91 9.30 10.11 13.14
N PHE A 92 9.64 11.31 13.59
CA PHE A 92 9.88 12.53 12.83
C PHE A 92 11.29 13.05 13.10
N SER A 93 11.85 13.76 12.13
CA SER A 93 13.11 14.51 12.26
C SER A 93 12.81 15.96 11.91
N LEU A 94 12.94 16.83 12.90
CA LEU A 94 12.79 18.28 12.74
C LEU A 94 14.18 18.90 12.67
N GLN A 95 14.38 19.75 11.67
CA GLN A 95 15.59 20.52 11.49
C GLN A 95 15.28 22.02 11.44
N ILE A 96 16.21 22.81 11.96
CA ILE A 96 16.18 24.28 11.89
C ILE A 96 17.54 24.79 11.40
N ASP A 97 17.56 25.91 10.69
CA ASP A 97 18.82 26.60 10.37
C ASP A 97 19.34 27.46 11.54
N ASP A 98 20.43 28.18 11.30
CA ASP A 98 21.12 29.01 12.30
C ASP A 98 20.57 30.44 12.41
N GLY A 99 19.42 30.74 11.78
CA GLY A 99 18.83 32.09 11.74
C GLY A 99 19.48 33.03 10.73
N ASN A 100 20.53 32.58 10.02
CA ASN A 100 21.28 33.33 9.01
C ASN A 100 21.25 32.63 7.64
N GLN A 101 20.20 31.83 7.38
CA GLN A 101 20.05 31.04 6.17
C GLN A 101 21.17 30.01 5.94
N GLY A 102 21.88 29.60 6.99
CA GLY A 102 22.87 28.54 6.96
C GLY A 102 22.26 27.14 6.80
N ASP A 103 23.06 26.13 7.11
CA ASP A 103 22.67 24.73 7.01
C ASP A 103 21.62 24.35 8.06
N PHE A 104 20.69 23.49 7.66
CA PHE A 104 19.72 22.88 8.57
C PHE A 104 20.40 21.86 9.49
N LYS A 105 20.13 21.96 10.78
CA LYS A 105 20.59 21.04 11.83
C LYS A 105 19.41 20.37 12.51
N GLU A 106 19.56 19.09 12.80
CA GLU A 106 18.56 18.33 13.54
C GLU A 106 18.48 18.80 14.99
N VAL A 107 17.26 19.12 15.42
CA VAL A 107 16.96 19.61 16.77
C VAL A 107 15.97 18.71 17.50
N TYR A 108 15.27 17.84 16.78
CA TYR A 108 14.38 16.85 17.37
C TYR A 108 14.31 15.59 16.51
N MET A 109 14.30 14.43 17.19
CA MET A 109 14.05 13.11 16.62
C MET A 109 13.19 12.30 17.60
N GLY A 110 11.97 11.95 17.19
CA GLY A 110 11.01 11.21 18.02
C GLY A 110 9.62 11.17 17.39
N ASP A 111 8.63 10.61 18.08
CA ASP A 111 7.27 10.37 17.58
C ASP A 111 6.26 11.51 17.85
N GLU A 112 6.64 12.51 18.64
CA GLU A 112 5.81 13.67 18.92
C GLU A 112 5.62 14.55 17.67
N CYS A 113 4.49 15.25 17.66
CA CYS A 113 4.07 16.14 16.57
C CYS A 113 4.24 17.63 16.91
N VAL A 114 4.77 17.93 18.08
CA VAL A 114 5.04 19.29 18.56
C VAL A 114 6.41 19.32 19.21
N CYS A 115 7.19 20.36 18.92
CA CYS A 115 8.49 20.58 19.53
C CYS A 115 8.69 22.06 19.83
N THR A 116 9.17 22.37 21.03
CA THR A 116 9.61 23.70 21.43
C THR A 116 11.13 23.75 21.42
N ILE A 117 11.69 24.73 20.72
CA ILE A 117 13.12 25.00 20.60
C ILE A 117 13.40 26.32 21.32
N ASP A 118 14.26 26.30 22.32
CA ASP A 118 14.65 27.47 23.12
C ASP A 118 16.12 27.86 22.83
N GLY A 119 16.52 29.04 23.32
CA GLY A 119 17.90 29.51 23.23
C GLY A 119 18.29 30.07 21.86
N LEU A 120 17.32 30.44 21.03
CA LEU A 120 17.59 31.02 19.71
C LEU A 120 18.14 32.46 19.84
N HIS A 121 18.78 32.95 18.79
CA HIS A 121 19.09 34.38 18.68
C HIS A 121 17.81 35.19 18.54
N PHE A 122 17.72 36.30 19.27
CA PHE A 122 16.69 37.32 19.09
C PHE A 122 16.82 37.98 17.70
N ASN A 123 15.74 38.62 17.25
CA ASN A 123 15.64 39.35 15.99
C ASN A 123 16.14 38.54 14.77
N SER A 124 15.93 37.23 14.79
CA SER A 124 16.42 36.31 13.77
C SER A 124 15.28 35.57 13.10
N VAL A 125 15.51 35.21 11.83
CA VAL A 125 14.54 34.49 11.00
C VAL A 125 15.03 33.08 10.80
N TYR A 126 14.31 32.13 11.38
CA TYR A 126 14.65 30.71 11.29
C TYR A 126 13.79 30.01 10.26
N ARG A 127 14.39 29.03 9.57
CA ARG A 127 13.68 28.11 8.67
C ARG A 127 13.67 26.74 9.31
N ALA A 128 12.47 26.18 9.48
CA ALA A 128 12.28 24.84 10.02
C ALA A 128 11.70 23.90 8.96
N ARG A 129 12.17 22.66 8.92
CA ARG A 129 11.63 21.61 8.05
C ARG A 129 11.52 20.30 8.81
N VAL A 130 10.49 19.52 8.52
CA VAL A 130 10.23 18.24 9.19
C VAL A 130 10.05 17.14 8.15
N ARG A 131 10.45 15.91 8.49
CA ARG A 131 10.17 14.72 7.71
C ARG A 131 9.71 13.59 8.62
N ALA A 132 9.02 12.61 8.06
CA ALA A 132 8.65 11.39 8.75
C ALA A 132 9.62 10.25 8.40
N LEU A 133 9.80 9.31 9.33
CA LEU A 133 10.68 8.16 9.20
C LEU A 133 9.96 6.88 9.60
N ASN A 134 10.35 5.76 8.99
CA ASN A 134 9.99 4.40 9.40
C ASN A 134 11.12 3.43 9.08
N ASN A 135 10.91 2.13 9.32
CA ASN A 135 11.91 1.09 9.05
C ASN A 135 12.30 0.97 7.56
N THR A 136 11.45 1.41 6.64
CA THR A 136 11.74 1.42 5.20
C THR A 136 12.67 2.57 4.83
N GLY A 137 12.50 3.73 5.47
CA GLY A 137 13.26 4.93 5.15
C GLY A 137 12.58 6.19 5.67
N HIS A 138 12.65 7.25 4.89
CA HIS A 138 12.15 8.57 5.30
C HIS A 138 11.46 9.28 4.13
N SER A 139 10.46 10.09 4.47
CA SER A 139 9.84 11.00 3.53
C SER A 139 10.83 12.10 3.10
N ASP A 140 10.47 12.82 2.05
CA ASP A 140 11.06 14.13 1.81
C ASP A 140 10.78 15.08 2.99
N TYR A 141 11.59 16.13 3.10
CA TYR A 141 11.32 17.22 4.02
C TYR A 141 10.16 18.08 3.52
N THR A 142 9.41 18.65 4.46
CA THR A 142 8.47 19.72 4.17
C THR A 142 9.14 20.92 3.51
N LEU A 143 8.34 21.73 2.81
CA LEU A 143 8.74 23.10 2.51
C LEU A 143 9.06 23.83 3.83
N PRO A 144 10.16 24.59 3.90
CA PRO A 144 10.54 25.23 5.15
C PRO A 144 9.48 26.22 5.66
N LEU A 145 9.13 26.09 6.93
CA LEU A 145 8.34 27.07 7.68
C LEU A 145 9.27 28.15 8.22
N THR A 146 8.91 29.41 8.02
CA THR A 146 9.68 30.56 8.51
C THR A 146 9.11 31.04 9.85
N LEU A 147 9.98 31.22 10.85
CA LEU A 147 9.65 31.68 12.19
C LEU A 147 10.52 32.87 12.56
N HIS A 148 9.95 33.84 13.27
CA HIS A 148 10.64 35.06 13.69
C HIS A 148 10.66 35.12 15.21
N THR A 149 11.85 35.17 15.80
CA THR A 149 12.01 35.44 17.25
C THR A 149 11.75 36.91 17.55
N ALA A 150 11.39 37.23 18.79
CA ALA A 150 11.21 38.60 19.23
C ALA A 150 12.49 39.43 19.02
N GLU A 151 12.34 40.75 18.81
CA GLU A 151 13.49 41.65 18.66
C GLU A 151 14.32 41.74 19.95
N VAL A 152 13.65 41.70 21.10
CA VAL A 152 14.23 41.76 22.44
C VAL A 152 13.43 40.87 23.39
N ALA A 153 14.02 40.53 24.53
CA ALA A 153 13.33 39.80 25.58
C ALA A 153 12.15 40.64 26.13
N CYS A 154 10.96 40.07 26.08
CA CYS A 154 9.76 40.59 26.71
C CYS A 154 9.44 39.77 27.97
N PHE A 155 9.22 40.50 29.07
CA PHE A 155 8.77 39.97 30.34
C PHE A 155 7.40 40.58 30.61
N THR A 156 6.35 39.76 30.57
CA THR A 156 4.95 40.14 30.84
C THR A 156 4.53 39.72 32.24
#